data_AF-A0A8S9YET3-F1
#
_entry.id   AF-A0A8S9YET3-F1
#
_cell.length_a   1.000
_cell.length_b   1.000
_cell.length_c   1.000
_cell.angle_alpha   90.00
_cell.angle_beta   90.00
_cell.angle_gamma   90.00
#
_symmetry.space_group_name_H-M   'P 1'
#
loop_
_entity.id
_entity.type
_entity.pdbx_description
1 polymer ?
#
loop_
_entity_poly.entity_id
_entity_poly.type
_entity_poly.pdbx_seq_one_letter_code
_entity_poly.pdbx_strand_id
1 'polypeptide(L)'
;IVRNLLLSCIKYCRKATELDPSYAKSWFRLAQAHAELGDFAEAVQMGEQCLKYVRKMDTSETAASVTELTALMSKWRMADVKANQSERFTVRKAVIQRYQGAENWTDDEEDELEKFQISVWSNSLAANMMSLHEELEAFGEKMPEFRSSRSGRAISRLETVEDESSDEQQPE
;
A
#
# COMPACT_ATOMS: atom_id res chain seq x y z
N ILE A 1 20.58 -8.09 -25.76
CA ILE A 1 21.54 -9.17 -25.40
C ILE A 1 21.58 -9.37 -23.89
N VAL A 2 21.87 -8.33 -23.10
CA VAL A 2 21.97 -8.39 -21.63
C VAL A 2 20.68 -8.92 -20.97
N ARG A 3 19.50 -8.42 -21.34
CA ARG A 3 18.21 -8.89 -20.80
C ARG A 3 18.01 -10.41 -20.94
N ASN A 4 18.33 -10.99 -22.10
CA ASN A 4 18.19 -12.44 -22.33
C ASN A 4 19.18 -13.25 -21.49
N LEU A 5 20.36 -12.69 -21.24
CA LEU A 5 21.35 -13.30 -20.35
C LEU A 5 20.85 -13.33 -18.90
N LEU A 6 20.22 -12.24 -18.44
CA LEU A 6 19.62 -12.16 -17.09
C LEU A 6 18.48 -13.15 -16.90
N LEU A 7 17.58 -13.27 -17.89
CA LEU A 7 16.51 -14.27 -17.86
C LEU A 7 17.06 -15.71 -17.83
N SER A 8 18.14 -15.97 -18.56
CA SER A 8 18.82 -17.26 -18.51
C SER A 8 19.48 -17.50 -17.15
N CYS A 9 20.11 -16.49 -16.57
CA CYS A 9 20.70 -16.53 -15.22
C CYS A 9 19.64 -16.89 -14.18
N ILE A 10 18.49 -16.22 -14.21
CA ILE A 10 17.37 -16.49 -13.31
C ILE A 10 16.90 -17.95 -13.45
N LYS A 11 16.74 -18.43 -14.68
CA LYS A 11 16.34 -19.82 -14.95
C LYS A 11 17.32 -20.84 -14.34
N TYR A 12 18.62 -20.63 -14.50
CA TYR A 12 19.63 -21.56 -13.95
C TYR A 12 19.75 -21.46 -12.44
N CYS A 13 19.73 -20.25 -11.88
CA CYS A 13 19.82 -20.05 -10.44
C CYS A 13 18.58 -20.61 -9.72
N ARG A 14 17.38 -20.50 -10.31
CA ARG A 14 16.16 -21.12 -9.79
C ARG A 14 16.25 -22.65 -9.73
N LYS A 15 16.77 -23.27 -10.79
CA LYS A 15 17.07 -24.72 -10.78
C LYS A 15 18.08 -25.09 -9.69
N ALA A 16 19.10 -24.27 -9.50
CA ALA A 16 20.09 -24.49 -8.45
C ALA A 16 19.45 -24.41 -7.04
N THR A 17 18.53 -23.47 -6.82
CA THR A 17 17.79 -23.37 -5.53
C THR A 17 16.77 -24.50 -5.33
N GLU A 18 16.27 -25.10 -6.41
CA GLU A 18 15.40 -26.30 -6.34
C GLU A 18 16.22 -27.55 -5.95
N LEU A 19 17.45 -27.65 -6.43
CA LEU A 19 18.36 -28.75 -6.09
C LEU A 19 18.95 -28.59 -4.68
N ASP A 20 19.37 -27.37 -4.32
CA ASP A 20 19.87 -27.03 -2.99
C ASP A 20 19.27 -25.69 -2.52
N PRO A 21 18.21 -25.75 -1.69
CA PRO A 21 17.61 -24.55 -1.12
C PRO A 21 18.57 -23.74 -0.23
N SER A 22 19.60 -24.38 0.33
CA SER A 22 20.57 -23.73 1.22
C SER A 22 21.67 -22.97 0.47
N TYR A 23 21.70 -23.07 -0.86
CA TYR A 23 22.74 -22.47 -1.68
C TYR A 23 22.60 -20.95 -1.80
N ALA A 24 23.11 -20.23 -0.79
CA ALA A 24 23.04 -18.78 -0.66
C ALA A 24 23.57 -18.00 -1.89
N LYS A 25 24.61 -18.51 -2.56
CA LYS A 25 25.17 -17.87 -3.76
C LYS A 25 24.17 -17.80 -4.92
N SER A 26 23.32 -18.81 -5.10
CA SER A 26 22.25 -18.75 -6.13
C SER A 26 21.17 -17.76 -5.78
N TRP A 27 20.77 -17.66 -4.50
CA TRP A 27 19.81 -16.65 -4.05
C TRP A 27 20.34 -15.23 -4.25
N PHE A 28 21.63 -15.00 -3.95
CA PHE A 28 22.28 -13.72 -4.20
C PHE A 28 22.30 -13.34 -5.70
N ARG A 29 22.64 -14.31 -6.57
CA ARG A 29 22.64 -14.10 -8.04
C ARG A 29 21.24 -13.87 -8.59
N LEU A 30 20.21 -14.53 -8.05
CA LEU A 30 18.81 -14.26 -8.38
C LEU A 30 18.45 -12.83 -8.04
N ALA A 31 18.78 -12.37 -6.83
CA ALA A 31 18.49 -11.02 -6.38
C ALA A 31 19.13 -9.96 -7.29
N GLN A 32 20.41 -10.13 -7.63
CA GLN A 32 21.11 -9.23 -8.55
C GLN A 32 20.50 -9.25 -9.96
N ALA A 33 20.16 -10.42 -10.50
CA ALA A 33 19.58 -10.53 -11.83
C ALA A 33 18.20 -9.85 -11.92
N HIS A 34 17.37 -9.99 -10.88
CA HIS A 34 16.09 -9.26 -10.78
C HIS A 34 16.30 -7.75 -10.66
N ALA A 35 17.27 -7.31 -9.84
CA ALA A 35 17.58 -5.89 -9.72
C ALA A 35 18.06 -5.25 -11.04
N GLU A 36 18.85 -5.99 -11.83
CA GLU A 36 19.28 -5.53 -13.16
C GLU A 36 18.15 -5.51 -14.20
N LEU A 37 17.08 -6.29 -13.99
CA LEU A 37 15.86 -6.23 -14.81
C LEU A 37 14.93 -5.06 -14.43
N GLY A 38 15.15 -4.42 -13.28
CA GLY A 38 14.27 -3.40 -12.71
C GLY A 38 13.19 -3.96 -11.78
N ASP A 39 13.18 -5.28 -11.57
CA ASP A 39 12.24 -6.01 -10.74
C ASP A 39 12.70 -5.94 -9.27
N PHE A 40 12.65 -4.75 -8.67
CA PHE A 40 13.25 -4.48 -7.36
C PHE A 40 12.53 -5.21 -6.21
N ALA A 41 11.22 -5.40 -6.31
CA ALA A 41 10.45 -6.13 -5.31
C ALA A 41 10.92 -7.60 -5.21
N GLU A 42 11.05 -8.27 -6.36
CA GLU A 42 11.57 -9.63 -6.46
C GLU A 42 13.03 -9.70 -5.99
N ALA A 43 13.86 -8.71 -6.35
CA ALA A 43 15.26 -8.65 -5.90
C ALA A 43 15.38 -8.66 -4.38
N VAL A 44 14.55 -7.87 -3.68
CA VAL A 44 14.51 -7.83 -2.22
C VAL A 44 14.07 -9.17 -1.64
N GLN A 45 13.02 -9.80 -2.19
CA GLN A 45 12.56 -11.11 -1.72
C GLN A 45 13.64 -12.19 -1.84
N MET A 46 14.36 -12.24 -2.97
CA MET A 46 15.46 -13.20 -3.16
C MET A 46 16.64 -12.91 -2.23
N GLY A 47 16.93 -11.63 -1.97
CA GLY A 47 17.93 -11.20 -0.98
C GLY A 47 17.57 -11.62 0.44
N GLU A 48 16.30 -11.54 0.83
CA GLU A 48 15.81 -12.00 2.13
C GLU A 48 15.94 -13.52 2.30
N GLN A 49 15.66 -14.30 1.24
CA GLN A 49 15.91 -15.75 1.26
C GLN A 49 17.41 -16.04 1.42
N CYS A 50 18.28 -15.32 0.72
CA CYS A 50 19.72 -15.44 0.88
C CYS A 50 20.13 -15.23 2.35
N LEU A 51 19.69 -14.14 2.98
CA LEU A 51 19.98 -13.86 4.39
C LEU A 51 19.47 -14.95 5.33
N LYS A 52 18.29 -15.50 5.07
CA LYS A 52 17.70 -16.58 5.87
C LYS A 52 18.59 -17.82 5.90
N TYR A 53 19.17 -18.21 4.77
CA TYR A 53 20.07 -19.37 4.70
C TYR A 53 21.48 -19.06 5.18
N VAL A 54 22.00 -17.86 4.90
CA VAL A 54 23.31 -17.42 5.41
C VAL A 54 23.33 -17.39 6.93
N ARG A 55 22.27 -16.87 7.57
CA ARG A 55 22.15 -16.86 9.04
C ARG A 55 22.14 -18.26 9.65
N LYS A 56 21.72 -19.29 8.91
CA LYS A 56 21.78 -20.68 9.38
C LYS A 56 23.17 -21.29 9.31
N MET A 57 24.09 -20.71 8.54
CA MET A 57 25.42 -21.30 8.27
C MET A 57 26.53 -20.83 9.22
N ASP A 58 26.22 -20.05 10.27
CA ASP A 58 27.10 -19.66 11.40
C ASP A 58 28.61 -19.52 11.06
N THR A 59 28.92 -18.84 9.96
CA THR A 59 30.30 -18.71 9.45
C THR A 59 30.74 -17.25 9.48
N SER A 60 31.89 -16.97 10.12
CA SER A 60 32.42 -15.60 10.31
C SER A 60 32.58 -14.82 8.99
N GLU A 61 33.00 -15.49 7.91
CA GLU A 61 33.18 -14.89 6.58
C GLU A 61 31.86 -14.40 5.96
N THR A 62 30.72 -14.92 6.41
CA THR A 62 29.42 -14.51 5.88
C THR A 62 28.98 -13.15 6.39
N ALA A 63 29.49 -12.68 7.53
CA ALA A 63 29.08 -11.40 8.12
C ALA A 63 29.35 -10.21 7.18
N ALA A 64 30.48 -10.21 6.48
CA ALA A 64 30.81 -9.18 5.49
C ALA A 64 29.89 -9.23 4.25
N SER A 65 29.55 -10.43 3.79
CA SER A 65 28.60 -10.58 2.66
C SER A 65 27.18 -10.19 3.03
N VAL A 66 26.80 -10.35 4.31
CA VAL A 66 25.49 -9.96 4.84
C VAL A 66 25.34 -8.44 4.88
N THR A 67 26.36 -7.71 5.34
CA THR A 67 26.31 -6.24 5.38
C THR A 67 26.26 -5.64 3.98
N GLU A 68 26.98 -6.22 3.03
CA GLU A 68 26.88 -5.84 1.62
C GLU A 68 25.47 -6.08 1.06
N LEU A 69 24.90 -7.27 1.30
CA LEU A 69 23.56 -7.61 0.82
C LEU A 69 22.48 -6.74 1.45
N THR A 70 22.57 -6.41 2.74
CA THR A 70 21.59 -5.51 3.38
C THR A 70 21.67 -4.09 2.82
N ALA A 71 22.86 -3.60 2.49
CA ALA A 71 23.04 -2.32 1.80
C ALA A 71 22.47 -2.34 0.37
N LEU A 72 22.63 -3.45 -0.35
CA LEU A 72 22.02 -3.62 -1.67
C LEU A 72 20.48 -3.65 -1.58
N MET A 73 19.92 -4.39 -0.63
CA MET A 73 18.48 -4.44 -0.44
C MET A 73 17.89 -3.09 -0.03
N SER A 74 18.56 -2.31 0.81
CA SER A 74 18.10 -0.95 1.13
C SER A 74 18.10 -0.07 -0.12
N LYS A 75 19.13 -0.16 -0.96
CA LYS A 75 19.18 0.51 -2.27
C LYS A 75 18.04 0.07 -3.20
N TRP A 76 17.74 -1.23 -3.29
CA TRP A 76 16.64 -1.74 -4.11
C TRP A 76 15.27 -1.27 -3.60
N ARG A 77 15.03 -1.28 -2.29
CA ARG A 77 13.80 -0.75 -1.69
C ARG A 77 13.61 0.73 -2.00
N MET A 78 14.67 1.53 -1.90
CA MET A 78 14.61 2.95 -2.27
C MET A 78 14.35 3.15 -3.78
N ALA A 79 14.92 2.30 -4.63
CA ALA A 79 14.70 2.34 -6.07
C ALA A 79 13.24 1.98 -6.43
N ASP A 80 12.68 0.97 -5.79
CA ASP A 80 11.27 0.55 -5.95
C ASP A 80 10.31 1.67 -5.58
N VAL A 81 10.50 2.26 -4.39
CA VAL A 81 9.70 3.40 -3.92
C VAL A 81 9.80 4.57 -4.90
N LYS A 82 11.00 4.88 -5.38
CA LYS A 82 11.21 5.96 -6.35
C LYS A 82 10.52 5.69 -7.69
N ALA A 83 10.58 4.45 -8.20
CA ALA A 83 9.90 4.06 -9.43
C ALA A 83 8.39 4.24 -9.27
N ASN A 84 7.81 3.70 -8.21
CA ASN A 84 6.39 3.82 -7.87
C ASN A 84 5.95 5.28 -7.70
N GLN A 85 6.76 6.12 -7.04
CA GLN A 85 6.50 7.56 -6.90
C GLN A 85 6.46 8.26 -8.25
N SER A 86 7.40 7.94 -9.15
CA SER A 86 7.47 8.58 -10.47
C SER A 86 6.27 8.23 -11.34
N GLU A 87 5.82 6.97 -11.32
CA GLU A 87 4.62 6.54 -12.03
C GLU A 87 3.38 7.26 -11.49
N ARG A 88 3.21 7.30 -10.16
CA ARG A 88 2.10 8.02 -9.50
C ARG A 88 2.10 9.50 -9.86
N PHE A 89 3.26 10.15 -9.85
CA PHE A 89 3.38 11.55 -10.22
C PHE A 89 2.89 11.79 -11.65
N THR A 90 3.27 10.93 -12.61
CA THR A 90 2.81 11.08 -14.01
C THR A 90 1.30 10.93 -14.15
N VAL A 91 0.70 9.93 -13.49
CA VAL A 91 -0.74 9.70 -13.52
C VAL A 91 -1.48 10.85 -12.85
N ARG A 92 -1.06 11.28 -11.65
CA ARG A 92 -1.65 12.41 -10.92
C ARG A 92 -1.60 13.69 -11.75
N LYS A 93 -0.43 14.02 -12.32
CA LYS A 93 -0.28 15.17 -13.20
C LYS A 93 -1.27 15.12 -14.38
N ALA A 94 -1.43 13.97 -15.02
CA ALA A 94 -2.38 13.81 -16.12
C ALA A 94 -3.84 13.96 -15.66
N VAL A 95 -4.18 13.45 -14.47
CA VAL A 95 -5.52 13.57 -13.88
C VAL A 95 -5.84 15.03 -13.54
N ILE A 96 -4.95 15.72 -12.83
CA ILE A 96 -5.15 17.14 -12.46
C ILE A 96 -5.36 17.98 -13.72
N GLN A 97 -4.51 17.82 -14.72
CA GLN A 97 -4.63 18.54 -16.00
C GLN A 97 -5.99 18.32 -16.68
N ARG A 98 -6.58 17.12 -16.56
CA ARG A 98 -7.92 16.83 -17.10
C ARG A 98 -9.03 17.57 -16.37
N TYR A 99 -8.88 17.81 -15.06
CA TYR A 99 -9.92 18.40 -14.21
C TYR A 99 -9.67 19.87 -13.85
N GLN A 100 -8.66 20.52 -14.42
CA GLN A 100 -8.35 21.94 -14.20
C GLN A 100 -9.50 22.92 -14.49
N GLY A 101 -10.49 22.53 -15.29
CA GLY A 101 -11.69 23.32 -15.57
C GLY A 101 -12.90 23.05 -14.66
N ALA A 102 -12.79 22.10 -13.72
CA ALA A 102 -13.83 21.86 -12.72
C ALA A 102 -13.65 22.88 -11.58
N GLU A 103 -14.42 23.98 -11.64
CA GLU A 103 -14.47 25.03 -10.61
C GLU A 103 -14.93 24.46 -9.26
N ASN A 104 -14.01 23.91 -8.46
CA ASN A 104 -14.04 23.85 -6.97
C ASN A 104 -12.98 22.92 -6.35
N TRP A 105 -11.94 22.49 -7.07
CA TRP A 105 -10.84 21.74 -6.45
C TRP A 105 -9.72 22.70 -6.06
N THR A 106 -9.94 23.47 -4.99
CA THR A 106 -8.95 24.38 -4.43
C THR A 106 -7.95 23.61 -3.56
N ASP A 107 -6.74 23.45 -4.11
CA ASP A 107 -5.38 23.23 -3.60
C ASP A 107 -5.04 23.18 -2.09
N ASP A 108 -5.93 23.50 -1.15
CA ASP A 108 -5.52 23.71 0.25
C ASP A 108 -5.49 22.43 1.11
N GLU A 109 -6.02 21.30 0.60
CA GLU A 109 -5.94 19.98 1.28
C GLU A 109 -4.96 18.99 0.61
N GLU A 110 -4.20 19.42 -0.42
CA GLU A 110 -3.32 18.53 -1.20
C GLU A 110 -2.18 17.91 -0.38
N ASP A 111 -1.59 18.66 0.55
CA ASP A 111 -0.36 18.24 1.25
C ASP A 111 -0.57 17.12 2.29
N GLU A 112 -1.79 16.98 2.84
CA GLU A 112 -2.10 15.96 3.85
C GLU A 112 -2.49 14.62 3.21
N LEU A 113 -3.19 14.65 2.07
CA LEU A 113 -3.54 13.45 1.30
C LEU A 113 -2.32 12.78 0.65
N GLU A 114 -1.27 13.55 0.31
CA GLU A 114 -0.03 13.02 -0.28
C GLU A 114 0.81 12.14 0.67
N LYS A 115 0.63 12.26 2.00
CA LYS A 115 1.32 11.41 2.97
C LYS A 115 0.84 9.96 2.96
N PHE A 116 -0.38 9.71 2.51
CA PHE A 116 -1.00 8.39 2.64
C PHE A 116 -1.18 7.75 1.27
N GLN A 117 -0.52 6.61 1.06
CA GLN A 117 -0.77 5.80 -0.14
C GLN A 117 -2.23 5.32 -0.11
N ILE A 118 -2.97 5.42 -1.21
CA ILE A 118 -4.34 4.87 -1.33
C ILE A 118 -4.37 3.36 -0.98
N SER A 119 -3.25 2.65 -1.17
CA SER A 119 -3.05 1.24 -0.81
C SER A 119 -2.66 1.00 0.66
N VAL A 120 -2.49 2.04 1.46
CA VAL A 120 -2.16 1.97 2.89
C VAL A 120 -3.38 2.47 3.68
N TRP A 121 -4.52 1.83 3.44
CA TRP A 121 -5.52 1.75 4.50
C TRP A 121 -4.97 0.75 5.52
N SER A 122 -4.16 1.24 6.45
CA SER A 122 -3.75 0.42 7.58
C SER A 122 -4.86 0.42 8.62
N ASN A 123 -5.05 -0.71 9.31
CA ASN A 123 -6.00 -0.78 10.43
C ASN A 123 -5.71 0.28 11.51
N SER A 124 -4.48 0.81 11.57
CA SER A 124 -4.12 1.93 12.46
C SER A 124 -4.76 3.26 12.07
N LEU A 125 -5.06 3.50 10.79
CA LEU A 125 -5.80 4.71 10.35
C LEU A 125 -7.29 4.61 10.71
N ALA A 126 -7.84 3.40 10.73
CA ALA A 126 -9.20 3.11 11.19
C ALA A 126 -9.30 2.95 12.71
N ALA A 127 -8.19 3.02 13.46
CA ALA A 127 -8.18 2.77 14.91
C ALA A 127 -8.99 3.80 15.72
N ASN A 128 -9.24 4.98 15.13
CA ASN A 128 -10.08 6.02 15.71
C ASN A 128 -11.47 6.11 15.07
N MET A 129 -11.83 5.19 14.15
CA MET A 129 -13.21 5.07 13.70
C MET A 129 -14.04 4.32 14.74
N MET A 130 -15.28 4.74 14.91
CA MET A 130 -16.21 4.13 15.86
C MET A 130 -16.47 2.68 15.47
N SER A 131 -16.77 1.83 16.45
CA SER A 131 -17.22 0.47 16.12
C SER A 131 -18.55 0.53 15.38
N LEU A 132 -18.87 -0.45 14.53
CA LEU A 132 -20.16 -0.50 13.83
C LEU A 132 -21.36 -0.37 14.79
N HIS A 133 -21.23 -0.89 16.01
CA HIS A 133 -22.26 -0.78 17.04
C HIS A 133 -22.43 0.66 17.54
N GLU A 134 -21.32 1.37 17.75
CA GLU A 134 -21.28 2.76 18.17
C GLU A 134 -21.75 3.72 17.05
N GLU A 135 -21.47 3.38 15.78
CA GLU A 135 -22.04 4.07 14.63
C GLU A 135 -23.57 3.90 14.56
N LEU A 136 -24.09 2.70 14.79
CA LEU A 136 -25.53 2.43 14.75
C LEU A 136 -26.29 3.12 15.90
N GLU A 137 -25.69 3.21 17.09
CA GLU A 137 -26.27 3.93 18.22
C GLU A 137 -26.22 5.45 18.02
N ALA A 138 -25.17 5.97 17.38
CA ALA A 138 -25.03 7.41 17.12
C ALA A 138 -25.85 7.92 15.92
N PHE A 139 -26.04 7.11 14.88
CA PHE A 139 -26.64 7.53 13.61
C PHE A 139 -27.94 6.80 13.23
N GLY A 140 -28.29 5.71 13.93
CA GLY A 140 -29.43 4.86 13.60
C GLY A 140 -29.19 3.96 12.39
N GLU A 141 -30.11 3.02 12.14
CA GLU A 141 -29.99 2.04 11.04
C GLU A 141 -30.18 2.65 9.64
N LYS A 142 -30.77 3.85 9.55
CA LYS A 142 -31.11 4.48 8.28
C LYS A 142 -30.43 5.84 8.13
N MET A 143 -29.81 6.03 6.96
CA MET A 143 -29.24 7.31 6.55
C MET A 143 -30.33 8.40 6.61
N PRO A 144 -30.07 9.57 7.23
CA PRO A 144 -31.04 10.65 7.33
C PRO A 144 -31.51 11.06 5.93
N GLU A 145 -32.83 11.01 5.69
CA GLU A 145 -33.35 11.44 4.40
C GLU A 145 -33.24 12.95 4.27
N PHE A 146 -32.55 13.41 3.21
CA PHE A 146 -32.54 14.82 2.85
C PHE A 146 -33.95 15.26 2.46
N ARG A 147 -34.66 15.90 3.39
CA ARG A 147 -35.88 16.63 3.04
C ARG A 147 -35.46 17.75 2.10
N SER A 148 -35.69 17.56 0.81
CA SER A 148 -35.51 18.61 -0.19
C SER A 148 -36.52 19.71 0.11
N SER A 149 -36.16 20.67 0.97
CA SER A 149 -36.96 21.85 1.17
C SER A 149 -36.91 22.65 -0.13
N ARG A 150 -38.03 22.70 -0.84
CA ARG A 150 -38.27 23.67 -1.91
C ARG A 150 -38.44 25.04 -1.27
N SER A 151 -37.39 25.58 -0.69
CA SER A 151 -37.26 26.99 -0.34
C SER A 151 -35.77 27.28 -0.17
N GLY A 152 -35.28 28.22 -0.97
CA GLY A 152 -33.86 28.54 -1.05
C GLY A 152 -33.25 28.93 0.29
N ARG A 153 -31.97 28.60 0.44
CA ARG A 153 -31.06 29.01 1.52
C ARG A 153 -31.45 28.52 2.93
N ALA A 154 -31.04 27.29 3.22
CA ALA A 154 -30.35 26.98 4.47
C ALA A 154 -29.57 25.68 4.27
N ILE A 155 -28.27 25.68 4.60
CA ILE A 155 -27.51 24.45 4.78
C ILE A 155 -28.18 23.74 5.96
N SER A 156 -28.96 22.71 5.66
CA SER A 156 -29.65 21.91 6.67
C SER A 156 -28.60 21.24 7.55
N ARG A 157 -28.52 21.70 8.81
CA ARG A 157 -27.71 21.07 9.85
C ARG A 157 -28.24 19.65 10.05
N LEU A 158 -27.36 18.65 9.99
CA LEU A 158 -27.74 17.27 10.32
C LEU A 158 -28.24 17.23 11.76
N GLU A 159 -29.50 16.85 11.94
CA GLU A 159 -30.06 16.51 13.24
C GLU A 159 -29.94 15.00 13.44
N THR A 160 -29.54 14.61 14.64
CA THR A 160 -29.53 13.21 15.10
C THR A 160 -30.97 12.73 15.23
N VAL A 161 -31.27 11.56 14.67
CA VAL A 161 -32.60 10.95 14.74
C VAL A 161 -32.87 10.56 16.19
N GLU A 162 -33.85 11.20 16.84
CA GLU A 162 -34.38 10.69 18.11
C GLU A 162 -35.25 9.46 17.80
N ASP A 163 -35.00 8.36 18.50
CA ASP A 163 -35.78 7.13 18.44
C ASP A 163 -37.22 7.37 18.92
N GLU A 164 -38.12 7.71 17.99
CA GLU A 164 -39.56 7.56 18.23
C GLU A 164 -39.92 6.07 18.23
N SER A 165 -39.69 5.42 19.37
CA SER A 165 -40.31 4.14 19.75
C SER A 165 -41.82 4.35 19.97
N SER A 166 -42.54 4.50 18.87
CA SER A 166 -44.00 4.45 18.84
C SER A 166 -44.48 3.01 19.04
N ASP A 167 -44.70 2.61 20.29
CA ASP A 167 -45.63 1.54 20.66
C ASP A 167 -46.68 2.11 21.63
N GLU A 168 -47.55 2.99 21.12
CA GLU A 168 -48.83 3.29 21.76
C GLU A 168 -49.80 2.12 21.51
N GLN A 169 -49.88 1.21 22.48
CA GLN A 169 -51.03 0.33 22.64
C GLN A 169 -52.23 1.17 23.12
N GLN A 170 -53.23 1.37 22.25
CA GLN A 170 -54.55 1.83 22.67
C GLN A 170 -55.49 0.64 22.95
N PRO A 171 -56.33 0.72 24.00
CA PRO A 171 -57.23 -0.36 24.44
C PRO A 171 -58.58 -0.34 23.70
N GLU A 172 -59.23 -1.51 23.62
CA GLU A 172 -60.70 -1.62 23.48
C GLU A 172 -61.37 -1.71 24.86
#